data_AF-A0A2V5WZ22-F1
#
_entry.id   AF-A0A2V5WZ22-F1
#
_cell.length_a   1.000
_cell.length_b   1.000
_cell.length_c   1.000
_cell.angle_alpha   90.00
_cell.angle_beta   90.00
_cell.angle_gamma   90.00
#
_symmetry.space_group_name_H-M   'P 1'
#
loop_
_entity.id
_entity.type
_entity.pdbx_description
1 polymer ?
#
loop_
_entity_poly.entity_id
_entity_poly.type
_entity_poly.pdbx_seq_one_letter_code
_entity_poly.pdbx_strand_id
1 'polypeptide(L)' 'MNDRWFGRVADLVPCAIGLFFVVAAHPAGQDLFKITVLDDQTGRGVPLVELRTVNNISLWTDSNGIIAFDEPGLMGHV' A
#
# COMPACT_ATOMS: atom_id res chain seq x y z
N MET A 1 47.06 -28.38 27.89
CA MET A 1 47.40 -28.67 29.30
C MET A 1 46.69 -27.69 30.19
N ASN A 2 45.61 -27.99 30.89
CA ASN A 2 44.52 -28.93 30.74
C ASN A 2 43.47 -28.43 31.76
N ASP A 3 42.26 -28.19 31.28
CA ASP A 3 40.96 -28.56 31.84
C ASP A 3 40.71 -28.49 33.35
N ARG A 4 39.71 -27.66 33.73
CA ARG A 4 38.59 -27.94 34.68
C ARG A 4 37.42 -26.98 34.37
N TRP A 5 36.45 -27.30 33.50
CA TRP A 5 35.26 -28.12 33.74
C TRP A 5 34.67 -27.99 35.16
N PHE A 6 33.67 -27.13 35.36
CA PHE A 6 32.26 -27.48 35.68
C PHE A 6 31.48 -26.25 36.17
N GLY A 7 30.56 -25.75 35.34
CA GLY A 7 29.65 -24.65 35.68
C GLY A 7 28.71 -24.34 34.54
N ARG A 8 27.76 -25.25 34.29
CA ARG A 8 26.64 -25.10 33.37
C ARG A 8 25.90 -23.79 33.66
N VAL A 9 25.93 -22.85 32.72
CA VAL A 9 24.81 -21.91 32.44
C VAL A 9 24.56 -21.89 30.94
N ALA A 10 24.33 -23.08 30.40
CA ALA A 10 23.59 -23.21 29.15
C ALA A 10 22.12 -23.04 29.51
N ASP A 11 21.63 -21.80 29.57
CA ASP A 11 20.20 -21.53 29.62
C ASP A 11 19.87 -20.24 28.87
N LEU A 12 19.49 -20.45 27.61
CA LEU A 12 18.45 -19.70 26.90
C LEU A 12 18.76 -18.22 26.61
N VAL A 13 19.53 -18.00 25.53
CA VAL A 13 19.26 -16.86 24.64
C VAL A 13 17.81 -17.03 24.15
N PRO A 14 16.83 -16.20 24.55
CA PRO A 14 15.53 -16.27 23.92
C PRO A 14 15.75 -15.69 22.52
N CYS A 15 15.60 -16.54 21.51
CA CYS A 15 15.30 -16.15 20.14
C CYS A 15 13.89 -15.51 20.13
N ALA A 16 13.70 -14.43 20.89
CA ALA A 16 12.54 -13.58 20.79
C ALA A 16 12.78 -12.69 19.57
N ILE A 17 12.56 -13.24 18.39
CA ILE A 17 12.17 -12.44 17.22
C ILE A 17 10.84 -11.80 17.64
N GLY A 18 10.95 -10.64 18.30
CA GLY A 18 9.81 -9.82 18.65
C GLY A 18 9.19 -9.39 17.34
N LEU A 19 8.09 -10.04 16.97
CA LEU A 19 7.25 -9.62 15.86
C LEU A 19 6.64 -8.27 16.25
N PHE A 20 7.32 -7.20 15.86
CA PHE A 20 6.88 -5.83 16.06
C PHE A 20 5.70 -5.60 15.11
N PHE A 21 4.48 -5.91 15.55
CA PHE A 21 3.28 -5.49 14.85
C PHE A 21 3.18 -3.97 14.97
N VAL A 22 3.66 -3.26 13.94
CA VAL A 22 3.20 -1.89 13.69
C VAL A 22 1.70 -1.99 13.43
N VAL A 23 0.90 -1.48 14.37
CA VAL A 23 -0.48 -1.10 14.08
C VAL A 23 -0.40 0.13 13.18
N ALA A 24 -0.53 -0.10 11.88
CA ALA A 24 -0.77 0.98 10.94
C ALA A 24 -2.18 1.52 11.23
N ALA A 25 -2.26 2.70 11.83
CA ALA A 25 -3.51 3.46 11.86
C ALA A 25 -3.91 3.70 10.41
N HIS A 26 -5.04 3.12 9.98
CA HIS A 26 -5.62 3.49 8.69
C HIS A 26 -6.07 4.94 8.83
N PRO A 27 -5.56 5.89 8.03
CA PRO A 27 -6.18 7.21 7.98
C PRO A 27 -7.66 7.00 7.68
N ALA A 28 -8.53 7.69 8.42
CA ALA A 28 -9.96 7.67 8.15
C ALA A 28 -10.15 7.88 6.65
N GLY A 29 -10.72 6.88 5.97
CA GLY A 29 -10.71 6.80 4.52
C GLY A 29 -11.22 8.11 3.94
N GLN A 30 -10.37 8.83 3.21
CA GLN A 30 -10.88 9.77 2.25
C GLN A 30 -11.67 8.92 1.25
N ASP A 31 -12.97 9.19 1.11
CA ASP A 31 -13.82 8.50 0.13
C ASP A 31 -13.38 8.95 -1.27
N LEU A 32 -12.28 8.39 -1.76
CA LEU A 32 -11.71 8.69 -3.06
C LEU A 32 -12.60 8.08 -4.15
N PHE A 33 -12.84 8.83 -5.21
CA PHE A 33 -13.55 8.31 -6.36
C PHE A 33 -12.57 7.54 -7.23
N LYS A 34 -12.81 6.23 -7.40
CA LYS A 34 -11.91 5.37 -8.17
C LYS A 34 -12.34 5.31 -9.63
N ILE A 35 -11.45 5.71 -10.53
CA ILE A 35 -11.59 5.53 -11.98
C ILE A 35 -10.62 4.45 -12.42
N THR A 36 -11.08 3.49 -13.21
CA THR A 36 -10.24 2.38 -13.71
C THR A 36 -10.33 2.33 -15.23
N VAL A 37 -9.16 2.35 -15.89
CA VAL A 37 -9.04 2.16 -17.33
C VAL A 37 -8.60 0.73 -17.58
N LEU A 38 -9.42 -0.01 -18.32
CA LEU A 38 -9.20 -1.42 -18.63
C LEU A 38 -8.98 -1.60 -20.12
N ASP A 39 -8.10 -2.53 -20.47
CA ASP A 39 -8.01 -3.10 -21.81
C ASP A 39 -9.21 -4.03 -22.02
N ASP A 40 -9.98 -3.78 -23.08
CA ASP A 40 -11.25 -4.49 -23.35
C ASP A 40 -11.06 -5.99 -23.60
N GLN A 41 -9.93 -6.40 -24.18
CA GLN A 41 -9.69 -7.78 -24.56
C GLN A 41 -9.16 -8.63 -23.39
N THR A 42 -8.33 -8.05 -22.54
CA THR A 42 -7.63 -8.76 -21.46
C THR A 42 -8.17 -8.45 -20.07
N GLY A 43 -8.95 -7.38 -19.91
CA GLY A 43 -9.43 -6.88 -18.63
C GLY A 43 -8.33 -6.31 -17.73
N ARG A 44 -7.10 -6.14 -18.25
CA ARG A 44 -5.97 -5.61 -17.46
C ARG A 44 -6.03 -4.09 -17.42
N GLY A 45 -5.57 -3.51 -16.31
CA GLY A 45 -5.40 -2.07 -16.18
C GLY A 45 -4.38 -1.51 -17.16
N VAL A 46 -4.70 -0.37 -17.78
CA VAL A 46 -3.81 0.30 -18.75
C VAL A 46 -3.08 1.47 -18.08
N PRO A 47 -1.74 1.44 -17.99
CA PRO A 47 -0.97 2.51 -17.35
C PRO A 47 -0.78 3.72 -18.25
N LEU A 48 -0.48 4.88 -17.64
CA LEU A 48 -0.12 6.13 -18.30
C LEU A 48 -1.20 6.69 -19.26
N VAL A 49 -2.47 6.39 -18.99
CA VAL A 49 -3.61 6.96 -19.71
C VAL A 49 -3.99 8.28 -19.07
N GLU A 50 -4.11 9.34 -19.88
CA GLU A 50 -4.57 10.66 -19.41
C GLU A 50 -6.10 10.71 -19.37
N LEU A 51 -6.64 11.11 -18.21
CA LEU A 51 -8.00 11.60 -18.07
C LEU A 51 -7.94 13.12 -17.89
N ARG A 52 -8.60 13.86 -18.79
CA ARG A 52 -8.73 15.31 -18.69
C ARG A 52 -10.18 15.70 -18.40
N THR A 53 -10.40 16.41 -17.30
CA THR A 53 -11.73 16.95 -16.96
C THR A 53 -12.05 18.19 -17.77
N VAL A 54 -13.32 18.58 -17.81
CA VAL A 54 -13.78 19.82 -18.47
C VAL A 54 -13.14 21.08 -17.86
N ASN A 55 -12.80 21.04 -16.57
CA ASN A 55 -12.12 22.11 -15.86
C ASN A 55 -10.58 21.99 -15.95
N ASN A 56 -10.08 21.24 -16.94
CA ASN A 56 -8.67 21.19 -17.30
C ASN A 56 -7.74 20.55 -16.24
N ILE A 57 -8.29 19.66 -15.42
CA ILE A 57 -7.49 18.80 -14.52
C ILE A 57 -7.04 17.59 -15.34
N SER A 58 -5.74 17.33 -15.37
CA SER A 58 -5.14 16.15 -16.02
C SER A 58 -4.67 15.15 -14.96
N LEU A 59 -5.07 13.89 -15.13
CA LEU A 59 -4.76 12.77 -14.24
C LEU A 59 -4.23 11.62 -15.08
N TRP A 60 -3.29 10.85 -14.55
CA TRP A 60 -2.73 9.68 -15.22
C TRP A 60 -2.96 8.42 -14.43
N THR A 61 -3.29 7.33 -15.12
CA THR A 61 -3.41 6.00 -14.51
C THR A 61 -2.07 5.45 -14.03
N ASP A 62 -2.10 4.77 -12.89
CA ASP A 62 -0.95 4.03 -12.36
C ASP A 62 -0.70 2.71 -13.13
N SER A 63 0.24 1.89 -12.65
CA SER A 63 0.58 0.58 -13.24
C SER A 63 -0.59 -0.41 -13.31
N ASN A 64 -1.65 -0.19 -12.51
CA ASN A 64 -2.85 -1.02 -12.47
C ASN A 64 -4.03 -0.37 -13.21
N GLY A 65 -3.80 0.72 -13.96
CA GLY A 65 -4.86 1.40 -14.68
C GLY A 65 -5.79 2.22 -13.78
N ILE A 66 -5.36 2.58 -12.57
CA ILE A 66 -6.23 3.23 -11.57
C ILE A 66 -5.86 4.71 -11.43
N ILE A 67 -6.90 5.55 -11.34
CA ILE A 67 -6.82 6.93 -10.86
C ILE A 67 -7.65 7.00 -9.58
N ALA A 68 -7.03 7.45 -8.49
CA ALA A 68 -7.74 7.83 -7.28
C ALA A 68 -8.02 9.34 -7.35
N PHE A 69 -9.28 9.71 -7.49
CA PHE A 69 -9.73 11.07 -7.71
C PHE A 69 -10.26 11.68 -6.41
N ASP A 70 -9.72 12.84 -6.03
CA ASP A 70 -10.15 13.64 -4.89
C ASP A 70 -10.26 15.11 -5.29
N GLU A 71 -11.42 15.50 -5.79
CA GLU A 71 -11.70 16.89 -6.16
C GLU A 71 -12.94 17.39 -5.39
N PRO A 72 -12.77 18.15 -4.31
CA PRO A 72 -13.85 18.56 -3.43
C PRO A 72 -15.06 19.22 -4.12
N GLY A 73 -14.88 19.88 -5.27
CA GLY A 73 -15.97 20.49 -6.05
C GLY A 73 -16.79 19.52 -6.92
N LEU A 74 -16.31 18.28 -7.11
CA LEU A 74 -16.96 17.21 -7.87
C LEU A 74 -17.39 16.05 -6.96
N MET A 75 -16.78 15.91 -5.79
CA MET A 75 -17.10 14.88 -4.80
C MET A 75 -18.43 15.21 -4.10
N GLY A 76 -19.39 14.28 -4.11
CA GLY A 76 -20.73 14.46 -3.50
C GLY A 76 -21.83 14.96 -4.46
N HIS A 77 -21.48 15.26 -5.71
CA HIS A 77 -22.43 15.48 -6.79
C HIS A 77 -22.58 14.17 -7.59
N VAL A 78 -23.51 13.32 -7.15
CA VAL A 78 -23.88 12.06 -7.82
C VAL A 78 -25.18 12.19 -8.60
#